data_AF-A0A3N0E3Q3-F1
#
_entry.id   AF-A0A3N0E3Q3-F1
#
_cell.length_a   1.000
_cell.length_b   1.000
_cell.length_c   1.000
_cell.angle_alpha   90.00
_cell.angle_beta   90.00
_cell.angle_gamma   90.00
#
_symmetry.space_group_name_H-M   'P 1'
#
loop_
_entity.id
_entity.type
_entity.pdbx_description
1 polymer ?
#
loop_
_entity_poly.entity_id
_entity_poly.type
_entity_poly.pdbx_seq_one_letter_code
_entity_poly.pdbx_strand_id
1 'polypeptide(L)'
;MLSDELGVLVDKLNDLGHPVVQWFVPGSSPSRVEEFLGSGVPEEVVAWFGWCDGIEFHPGQTMDDIKIIPGYFPISLEEAVGVRDTVEEIIGNADEDDANYSVLGEHWIPILDDGGGGSYAAVWGPGQSPSVASVLHEVPTEIEFPSLERMVAFFNECYRRGAFYVEDHGGLGMNPERCDELHSEFFA
;
A
#
# COMPACT_ATOMS: atom_id res chain seq x y z
N MET A 1 3.46 -9.59 13.77
CA MET A 1 4.52 -9.32 12.75
C MET A 1 3.82 -9.07 11.43
N LEU A 2 4.39 -8.24 10.55
CA LEU A 2 3.80 -7.94 9.24
C LEU A 2 3.39 -9.20 8.45
N SER A 3 4.23 -10.24 8.41
CA SER A 3 3.93 -11.49 7.70
C SER A 3 2.66 -12.19 8.22
N ASP A 4 2.39 -12.11 9.52
CA ASP A 4 1.21 -12.72 10.12
C ASP A 4 -0.05 -11.95 9.71
N GLU A 5 0.01 -10.61 9.74
CA GLU A 5 -1.09 -9.74 9.33
C GLU A 5 -1.42 -9.86 7.85
N LEU A 6 -0.39 -10.02 7.00
CA LEU A 6 -0.57 -10.31 5.57
C LEU A 6 -1.26 -11.66 5.35
N GLY A 7 -0.93 -12.68 6.14
CA GLY A 7 -1.61 -13.97 6.12
C GLY A 7 -3.10 -13.83 6.44
N VAL A 8 -3.44 -13.08 7.49
CA VAL A 8 -4.83 -12.79 7.89
C VAL A 8 -5.58 -12.05 6.77
N LEU A 9 -4.94 -11.08 6.11
CA LEU A 9 -5.54 -10.34 5.01
C LEU A 9 -5.85 -11.25 3.82
N VAL A 10 -4.91 -12.11 3.43
CA VAL A 10 -5.11 -13.07 2.33
C VAL A 10 -6.24 -14.05 2.66
N ASP A 11 -6.26 -14.59 3.88
CA ASP A 11 -7.33 -15.48 4.34
C ASP A 11 -8.69 -14.77 4.27
N LYS A 12 -8.74 -13.48 4.64
CA LYS A 12 -9.97 -12.69 4.57
C LYS A 12 -10.46 -12.47 3.15
N LEU A 13 -9.58 -12.10 2.23
CA LEU A 13 -9.93 -11.92 0.82
C LEU A 13 -10.40 -13.24 0.19
N ASN A 14 -9.79 -14.35 0.57
CA ASN A 14 -10.19 -15.68 0.14
C ASN A 14 -11.57 -16.10 0.72
N ASP A 15 -11.82 -15.85 2.01
CA ASP A 15 -13.13 -16.07 2.65
C ASP A 15 -14.26 -15.30 1.94
N LEU A 16 -13.95 -14.09 1.48
CA LEU A 16 -14.86 -13.22 0.74
C LEU A 16 -15.04 -13.65 -0.73
N GLY A 17 -14.24 -14.62 -1.21
CA GLY A 17 -14.23 -15.06 -2.60
C GLY A 17 -13.70 -14.00 -3.57
N HIS A 18 -12.88 -13.05 -3.08
CA HIS A 18 -12.32 -11.98 -3.90
C HIS A 18 -11.26 -12.54 -4.87
N PRO A 19 -11.34 -12.24 -6.19
CA PRO A 19 -10.51 -12.90 -7.20
C PRO A 19 -9.01 -12.59 -7.10
N VAL A 20 -8.62 -11.45 -6.52
CA VAL A 20 -7.23 -10.99 -6.42
C VAL A 20 -6.25 -12.06 -5.90
N VAL A 21 -6.70 -12.90 -4.96
CA VAL A 21 -5.84 -13.89 -4.28
C VAL A 21 -5.21 -14.88 -5.25
N GLN A 22 -5.87 -15.16 -6.38
CA GLN A 22 -5.38 -16.10 -7.39
C GLN A 22 -4.35 -15.48 -8.35
N TRP A 23 -4.13 -14.16 -8.26
CA TRP A 23 -3.29 -13.40 -9.20
C TRP A 23 -2.11 -12.70 -8.55
N PHE A 24 -1.87 -12.91 -7.25
CA PHE A 24 -0.66 -12.41 -6.61
C PHE A 24 0.58 -12.97 -7.32
N VAL A 25 1.47 -12.06 -7.73
CA VAL A 25 2.79 -12.45 -8.24
C VAL A 25 3.66 -12.84 -7.04
N PRO A 26 4.36 -14.00 -7.09
CA PRO A 26 5.28 -14.40 -6.03
C PRO A 26 6.26 -13.28 -5.68
N GLY A 27 6.41 -13.02 -4.39
CA GLY A 27 7.26 -11.93 -3.92
C GLY A 27 8.73 -12.03 -4.31
N SER A 28 9.38 -10.88 -4.33
CA SER A 28 10.78 -10.67 -4.67
C SER A 28 11.72 -11.13 -3.57
N SER A 29 12.92 -11.60 -3.94
CA SER A 29 13.95 -11.94 -2.94
C SER A 29 14.50 -10.67 -2.26
N PRO A 30 15.02 -10.77 -1.02
CA PRO A 30 15.66 -9.62 -0.35
C PRO A 30 16.75 -8.97 -1.19
N SER A 31 17.57 -9.77 -1.88
CA SER A 31 18.63 -9.27 -2.76
C SER A 31 18.10 -8.46 -3.94
N ARG A 32 16.92 -8.80 -4.46
CA ARG A 32 16.28 -8.06 -5.56
C ARG A 32 15.69 -6.75 -5.04
N VAL A 33 15.10 -6.75 -3.85
CA VAL A 33 14.63 -5.52 -3.21
C VAL A 33 15.81 -4.55 -2.97
N GLU A 34 16.94 -5.04 -2.45
CA GLU A 34 18.15 -4.24 -2.27
C GLU A 34 18.77 -3.76 -3.59
N GLU A 35 18.67 -4.54 -4.68
CA GLU A 35 19.14 -4.13 -6.01
C GLU A 35 18.37 -2.91 -6.54
N PHE A 36 17.04 -2.86 -6.31
CA PHE A 36 16.19 -1.76 -6.77
C PHE A 36 16.22 -0.55 -5.84
N LEU A 37 16.27 -0.78 -4.51
CA LEU A 37 16.07 0.28 -3.51
C LEU A 37 17.37 0.68 -2.79
N GLY A 38 18.46 -0.05 -3.00
CA GLY A 38 19.74 0.17 -2.35
C GLY A 38 19.89 -0.60 -1.02
N SER A 39 21.04 -0.38 -0.36
CA SER A 39 21.32 -0.99 0.95
C SER A 39 20.60 -0.27 2.09
N GLY A 40 20.17 -1.00 3.11
CA GLY A 40 19.56 -0.42 4.31
C GLY A 40 18.04 -0.23 4.22
N VAL A 41 17.40 -0.92 3.28
CA VAL A 41 15.94 -1.02 3.19
C VAL A 41 15.41 -1.69 4.47
N PRO A 42 14.36 -1.14 5.12
CA PRO A 42 13.82 -1.73 6.33
C PRO A 42 13.22 -3.12 6.09
N GLU A 43 13.29 -3.98 7.12
CA GLU A 43 12.79 -5.36 7.05
C GLU A 43 11.31 -5.45 6.65
N GLU A 44 10.47 -4.51 7.09
CA GLU A 44 9.05 -4.47 6.72
C GLU A 44 8.84 -4.21 5.22
N VAL A 45 9.67 -3.36 4.58
CA VAL A 45 9.59 -3.11 3.12
C VAL A 45 10.06 -4.34 2.35
N VAL A 46 11.14 -5.00 2.81
CA VAL A 46 11.59 -6.28 2.25
C VAL A 46 10.51 -7.35 2.41
N ALA A 47 9.84 -7.42 3.55
CA ALA A 47 8.77 -8.38 3.79
C ALA A 47 7.52 -8.11 2.94
N TRP A 48 7.19 -6.84 2.68
CA TRP A 48 6.09 -6.46 1.79
C TRP A 48 6.32 -6.95 0.35
N PHE A 49 7.43 -6.54 -0.28
CA PHE A 49 7.75 -6.98 -1.63
C PHE A 49 8.11 -8.47 -1.70
N GLY A 50 8.57 -9.06 -0.60
CA GLY A 50 8.78 -10.50 -0.46
C GLY A 50 7.50 -11.32 -0.30
N TRP A 51 6.39 -10.68 0.04
CA TRP A 51 5.06 -11.30 0.07
C TRP A 51 4.42 -11.29 -1.31
N CYS A 52 4.38 -10.13 -1.98
CA CYS A 52 3.73 -9.95 -3.27
C CYS A 52 4.53 -8.96 -4.13
N ASP A 53 4.83 -9.33 -5.37
CA ASP A 53 5.50 -8.46 -6.35
C ASP A 53 4.52 -7.99 -7.44
N GLY A 54 3.41 -7.39 -7.00
CA GLY A 54 2.32 -6.94 -7.85
C GLY A 54 1.29 -8.01 -8.20
N ILE A 55 0.42 -7.69 -9.16
CA ILE A 55 -0.70 -8.54 -9.60
C ILE A 55 -0.48 -8.96 -11.06
N GLU A 56 -0.66 -10.26 -11.34
CA GLU A 56 -0.59 -10.78 -12.69
C GLU A 56 -1.77 -10.24 -13.52
N PHE A 57 -1.45 -9.73 -14.71
CA PHE A 57 -2.45 -9.27 -15.67
C PHE A 57 -3.18 -10.46 -16.32
N HIS A 58 -4.52 -10.42 -16.30
CA HIS A 58 -5.36 -11.40 -17.00
C HIS A 58 -6.33 -10.71 -17.97
N PRO A 59 -6.53 -11.23 -19.20
CA PRO A 59 -7.51 -10.67 -20.12
C PRO A 59 -8.93 -10.65 -19.52
N GLY A 60 -9.55 -9.47 -19.48
CA GLY A 60 -10.89 -9.27 -18.91
C GLY A 60 -10.91 -8.98 -17.41
N GLN A 61 -9.74 -8.95 -16.76
CA GLN A 61 -9.57 -8.44 -15.40
C GLN A 61 -9.93 -6.95 -15.34
N THR A 62 -10.66 -6.56 -14.31
CA THR A 62 -11.01 -5.18 -14.01
C THR A 62 -10.20 -4.65 -12.85
N MET A 63 -10.20 -3.32 -12.66
CA MET A 63 -9.56 -2.70 -11.50
C MET A 63 -10.17 -3.15 -10.17
N ASP A 64 -11.46 -3.50 -10.15
CA ASP A 64 -12.10 -3.99 -8.93
C ASP A 64 -11.62 -5.38 -8.55
N ASP A 65 -11.26 -6.20 -9.54
CA ASP A 65 -10.82 -7.58 -9.28
C ASP A 65 -9.43 -7.66 -8.63
N ILE A 66 -8.60 -6.60 -8.74
CA ILE A 66 -7.20 -6.59 -8.27
C ILE A 66 -6.99 -5.90 -6.93
N LYS A 67 -8.03 -5.23 -6.42
CA LYS A 67 -7.95 -4.48 -5.16
C LYS A 67 -7.88 -5.42 -3.95
N ILE A 68 -7.07 -5.05 -2.96
CA ILE A 68 -6.96 -5.75 -1.67
C ILE A 68 -7.61 -4.98 -0.53
N ILE A 69 -7.91 -3.71 -0.76
CA ILE A 69 -8.73 -2.81 0.06
C ILE A 69 -9.53 -1.91 -0.88
N PRO A 70 -10.60 -1.24 -0.44
CA PRO A 70 -11.33 -0.30 -1.28
C PRO A 70 -10.39 0.75 -1.88
N GLY A 71 -10.38 0.82 -3.21
CA GLY A 71 -9.56 1.77 -3.97
C GLY A 71 -8.17 1.27 -4.39
N TYR A 72 -7.51 0.41 -3.61
CA TYR A 72 -6.07 0.17 -3.79
C TYR A 72 -5.69 -1.30 -4.04
N PHE A 73 -4.63 -1.49 -4.84
CA PHE A 73 -4.03 -2.78 -5.18
C PHE A 73 -2.50 -2.79 -4.99
N PRO A 74 -1.87 -3.97 -4.76
CA PRO A 74 -0.42 -4.10 -4.68
C PRO A 74 0.25 -3.80 -6.01
N ILE A 75 1.31 -2.98 -5.96
CA ILE A 75 2.16 -2.64 -7.09
C ILE A 75 3.42 -3.51 -7.09
N SER A 76 3.96 -3.85 -8.27
CA SER A 76 5.25 -4.54 -8.34
C SER A 76 6.40 -3.62 -7.95
N LEU A 77 7.54 -4.19 -7.56
CA LEU A 77 8.75 -3.44 -7.21
C LEU A 77 9.25 -2.55 -8.37
N GLU A 78 9.13 -3.05 -9.60
CA GLU A 78 9.55 -2.30 -10.80
C GLU A 78 8.62 -1.12 -11.08
N GLU A 79 7.30 -1.35 -11.04
CA GLU A 79 6.31 -0.28 -11.18
C GLU A 79 6.43 0.74 -10.04
N ALA A 80 6.68 0.29 -8.82
CA ALA A 80 6.84 1.15 -7.66
C ALA A 80 8.00 2.13 -7.81
N VAL A 81 9.14 1.66 -8.35
CA VAL A 81 10.28 2.54 -8.68
C VAL A 81 9.90 3.53 -9.78
N GLY A 82 9.18 3.10 -10.82
CA GLY A 82 8.70 4.01 -11.87
C GLY A 82 7.76 5.11 -11.35
N VAL A 83 6.85 4.77 -10.44
CA VAL A 83 5.97 5.73 -9.77
C VAL A 83 6.77 6.68 -8.89
N ARG A 84 7.71 6.16 -8.10
CA ARG A 84 8.61 6.98 -7.26
C ARG A 84 9.37 8.01 -8.10
N ASP A 85 10.01 7.57 -9.17
CA ASP A 85 10.82 8.42 -10.04
C ASP A 85 9.96 9.52 -10.69
N THR A 86 8.71 9.21 -11.06
CA THR A 86 7.75 10.20 -11.59
C THR A 86 7.39 11.25 -10.54
N VAL A 87 7.13 10.85 -9.30
CA VAL A 87 6.82 11.78 -8.20
C VAL A 87 8.05 12.61 -7.84
N GLU A 88 9.25 12.03 -7.81
CA GLU A 88 10.50 12.77 -7.59
C GLU A 88 10.75 13.82 -8.68
N GLU A 89 10.40 13.52 -9.94
CA GLU A 89 10.44 14.52 -11.02
C GLU A 89 9.43 15.65 -10.77
N ILE A 90 8.21 15.35 -10.30
CA ILE A 90 7.22 16.37 -9.93
C ILE A 90 7.75 17.25 -8.79
N ILE A 91 8.28 16.64 -7.73
CA ILE A 91 8.87 17.35 -6.57
C ILE A 91 10.02 18.24 -7.02
N GLY A 92 10.92 17.73 -7.86
CA GLY A 92 12.08 18.48 -8.36
C GLY A 92 11.71 19.67 -9.26
N ASN A 93 10.51 19.66 -9.85
CA ASN A 93 9.97 20.75 -10.66
C ASN A 93 8.99 21.65 -9.90
N ALA A 94 8.65 21.33 -8.64
CA ALA A 94 7.74 22.12 -7.84
C ALA A 94 8.43 23.39 -7.33
N ASP A 95 7.65 24.47 -7.11
CA ASP A 95 8.15 25.65 -6.42
C ASP A 95 8.54 25.28 -4.98
N GLU A 96 9.54 25.94 -4.38
CA GLU A 96 10.04 25.63 -3.02
C GLU A 96 8.95 25.67 -1.92
N ASP A 97 7.80 26.30 -2.21
CA ASP A 97 6.63 26.40 -1.33
C ASP A 97 5.62 25.22 -1.48
N ASP A 98 5.83 24.29 -2.42
CA ASP A 98 4.96 23.12 -2.60
C ASP A 98 5.25 22.03 -1.55
N ALA A 99 4.68 22.26 -0.36
CA ALA A 99 4.84 21.39 0.81
C ALA A 99 4.12 20.03 0.68
N ASN A 100 3.47 19.75 -0.46
CA ASN A 100 2.60 18.59 -0.62
C ASN A 100 3.32 17.25 -0.47
N TYR A 101 4.64 17.17 -0.60
CA TYR A 101 5.40 15.92 -0.55
C TYR A 101 6.47 15.89 0.55
N SER A 102 6.44 16.85 1.47
CA SER A 102 7.54 17.08 2.42
C SER A 102 7.83 15.89 3.36
N VAL A 103 6.84 15.03 3.61
CA VAL A 103 6.98 13.85 4.48
C VAL A 103 7.64 12.63 3.81
N LEU A 104 7.79 12.61 2.48
CA LEU A 104 8.40 11.48 1.77
C LEU A 104 9.91 11.36 2.03
N GLY A 105 10.59 12.49 2.24
CA GLY A 105 12.03 12.51 2.50
C GLY A 105 12.86 11.88 1.37
N GLU A 106 14.03 11.35 1.73
CA GLU A 106 14.98 10.74 0.77
C GLU A 106 14.75 9.25 0.52
N HIS A 107 14.02 8.56 1.41
CA HIS A 107 13.81 7.11 1.28
C HIS A 107 12.34 6.78 1.42
N TRP A 108 11.74 6.50 0.26
CA TRP A 108 10.36 6.10 0.17
C TRP A 108 10.12 5.23 -1.05
N ILE A 109 9.03 4.44 -1.02
CA ILE A 109 8.59 3.61 -2.14
C ILE A 109 7.07 3.38 -2.04
N PRO A 110 6.30 3.55 -3.13
CA PRO A 110 4.88 3.18 -3.13
C PRO A 110 4.73 1.67 -2.98
N ILE A 111 3.74 1.26 -2.19
CA ILE A 111 3.45 -0.13 -1.85
C ILE A 111 2.04 -0.55 -2.27
N LEU A 112 1.14 0.43 -2.44
CA LEU A 112 -0.20 0.27 -2.99
C LEU A 112 -0.51 1.43 -3.95
N ASP A 113 -1.27 1.17 -4.99
CA ASP A 113 -1.68 2.15 -6.01
C ASP A 113 -3.20 2.11 -6.21
N ASP A 114 -3.81 3.23 -6.59
CA ASP A 114 -5.25 3.35 -6.85
C ASP A 114 -5.64 3.37 -8.34
N GLY A 115 -4.65 3.38 -9.25
CA GLY A 115 -4.80 3.48 -10.70
C GLY A 115 -5.14 4.89 -11.21
N GLY A 116 -5.23 5.87 -10.32
CA GLY A 116 -5.59 7.28 -10.56
C GLY A 116 -4.54 8.29 -10.12
N GLY A 117 -3.39 7.83 -9.61
CA GLY A 117 -2.27 8.67 -9.15
C GLY A 117 -2.20 8.84 -7.63
N GLY A 118 -3.07 8.17 -6.88
CA GLY A 118 -2.98 8.01 -5.43
C GLY A 118 -2.23 6.73 -5.04
N SER A 119 -1.44 6.79 -3.97
CA SER A 119 -0.72 5.63 -3.45
C SER A 119 -0.58 5.67 -1.94
N TYR A 120 -0.37 4.49 -1.34
CA TYR A 120 0.28 4.41 -0.04
C TYR A 120 1.75 4.13 -0.26
N ALA A 121 2.61 4.87 0.43
CA ALA A 121 4.06 4.77 0.32
C ALA A 121 4.70 4.46 1.66
N ALA A 122 5.60 3.47 1.70
CA ALA A 122 6.49 3.28 2.82
C ALA A 122 7.54 4.41 2.80
N VAL A 123 7.78 5.05 3.93
CA VAL A 123 8.76 6.14 4.11
C VAL A 123 9.65 5.81 5.30
N TRP A 124 10.95 6.06 5.21
CA TRP A 124 11.88 5.77 6.30
C TRP A 124 13.10 6.70 6.32
N GLY A 125 13.71 6.83 7.49
CA GLY A 125 15.05 7.39 7.65
C GLY A 125 16.11 6.28 7.73
N PRO A 126 17.41 6.63 7.58
CA PRO A 126 18.50 5.66 7.73
C PRO A 126 18.45 4.90 9.06
N GLY A 127 18.32 3.58 8.99
CA GLY A 127 18.29 2.70 10.16
C GLY A 127 17.00 2.75 10.99
N GLN A 128 15.92 3.33 10.45
CA GLN A 128 14.62 3.41 11.10
C GLN A 128 13.63 2.41 10.50
N SER A 129 12.64 1.99 11.29
CA SER A 129 11.45 1.31 10.77
C SER A 129 10.65 2.25 9.88
N PRO A 130 9.96 1.73 8.85
CA PRO A 130 9.18 2.56 7.96
C PRO A 130 7.86 2.98 8.62
N SER A 131 7.39 4.16 8.26
CA SER A 131 5.97 4.55 8.40
C SER A 131 5.32 4.51 7.02
N VAL A 132 4.00 4.69 6.95
CA VAL A 132 3.26 4.71 5.68
C VAL A 132 2.61 6.07 5.49
N ALA A 133 2.91 6.71 4.37
CA ALA A 133 2.32 7.96 3.92
C ALA A 133 1.18 7.71 2.92
N SER A 134 0.15 8.54 2.95
CA SER A 134 -0.85 8.63 1.87
C SER A 134 -0.40 9.72 0.89
N VAL A 135 -0.10 9.33 -0.35
CA VAL A 135 0.32 10.22 -1.43
C VAL A 135 -0.85 10.42 -2.37
N LEU A 136 -1.33 11.65 -2.47
CA LEU A 136 -2.50 12.01 -3.27
C LEU A 136 -2.17 13.24 -4.12
N HIS A 137 -2.72 13.30 -5.33
CA HIS A 137 -2.51 14.44 -6.22
C HIS A 137 -3.18 15.71 -5.65
N GLU A 138 -2.44 16.81 -5.61
CA GLU A 138 -2.91 18.13 -5.11
C GLU A 138 -3.41 18.15 -3.66
N VAL A 139 -3.10 17.10 -2.88
CA VAL A 139 -3.41 17.01 -1.45
C VAL A 139 -2.09 16.83 -0.68
N PRO A 140 -1.90 17.52 0.45
CA PRO A 140 -0.72 17.31 1.28
C PRO A 140 -0.56 15.84 1.67
N THR A 141 0.64 15.32 1.43
CA THR A 141 1.04 13.96 1.84
C THR A 141 1.18 13.96 3.36
N GLU A 142 0.54 13.01 4.02
CA GLU A 142 0.57 12.84 5.46
C GLU A 142 0.97 11.41 5.84
N ILE A 143 1.61 11.25 6.99
CA ILE A 143 1.86 9.93 7.57
C ILE A 143 0.53 9.40 8.11
N GLU A 144 0.00 8.38 7.44
CA GLU A 144 -1.27 7.74 7.78
C GLU A 144 -1.07 6.64 8.82
N PHE A 145 -0.03 5.81 8.65
CA PHE A 145 0.21 4.67 9.53
C PHE A 145 1.63 4.68 10.10
N PRO A 146 1.82 4.30 11.37
CA PRO A 146 3.13 4.30 12.01
C PRO A 146 4.06 3.19 11.49
N SER A 147 3.52 2.12 10.87
CA SER A 147 4.27 1.03 10.22
C SER A 147 3.41 0.26 9.22
N LEU A 148 4.03 -0.58 8.38
CA LEU A 148 3.28 -1.46 7.46
C LEU A 148 2.51 -2.52 8.25
N GLU A 149 3.08 -3.07 9.32
CA GLU A 149 2.36 -4.01 10.19
C GLU A 149 1.07 -3.38 10.72
N ARG A 150 1.14 -2.14 11.21
CA ARG A 150 -0.02 -1.43 11.75
C ARG A 150 -1.04 -1.07 10.68
N MET A 151 -0.59 -0.72 9.47
CA MET A 151 -1.47 -0.52 8.32
C MET A 151 -2.28 -1.78 7.99
N VAL A 152 -1.61 -2.93 7.83
CA VAL A 152 -2.28 -4.18 7.47
C VAL A 152 -3.19 -4.67 8.60
N ALA A 153 -2.76 -4.53 9.86
CA ALA A 153 -3.60 -4.84 11.02
C ALA A 153 -4.89 -3.99 11.06
N PHE A 154 -4.79 -2.71 10.67
CA PHE A 154 -5.96 -1.84 10.55
C PHE A 154 -6.89 -2.30 9.41
N PHE A 155 -6.35 -2.67 8.25
CA PHE A 155 -7.17 -3.23 7.15
C PHE A 155 -7.90 -4.50 7.57
N ASN A 156 -7.22 -5.40 8.30
CA ASN A 156 -7.81 -6.60 8.87
C ASN A 156 -8.97 -6.27 9.82
N GLU A 157 -8.81 -5.23 10.65
CA GLU A 157 -9.87 -4.73 11.54
C GLU A 157 -11.06 -4.15 10.75
N CYS A 158 -10.80 -3.40 9.69
CA CYS A 158 -11.81 -2.86 8.79
C CYS A 158 -12.64 -3.96 8.13
N TYR A 159 -12.02 -5.04 7.65
CA TYR A 159 -12.77 -6.20 7.17
C TYR A 159 -13.53 -6.91 8.27
N ARG A 160 -12.88 -7.15 9.42
CA ARG A 160 -13.48 -7.88 10.55
C ARG A 160 -14.75 -7.20 11.06
N ARG A 161 -14.73 -5.86 11.11
CA ARG A 161 -15.88 -5.07 11.56
C ARG A 161 -16.76 -4.63 10.40
N GLY A 162 -16.45 -4.91 9.14
CA GLY A 162 -17.31 -4.53 8.02
C GLY A 162 -17.32 -3.02 7.76
N ALA A 163 -16.21 -2.34 8.01
CA ALA A 163 -15.91 -1.07 7.35
C ALA A 163 -15.51 -1.30 5.89
N PHE A 164 -14.81 -2.40 5.60
CA PHE A 164 -14.58 -2.90 4.24
C PHE A 164 -15.51 -4.08 3.97
N TYR A 165 -16.09 -4.14 2.78
CA TYR A 165 -17.05 -5.17 2.37
C TYR A 165 -17.01 -5.42 0.86
N VAL A 166 -17.64 -6.52 0.42
CA VAL A 166 -17.84 -6.81 -1.01
C VAL A 166 -19.21 -6.29 -1.43
N GLU A 167 -19.27 -5.50 -2.50
CA GLU A 167 -20.50 -4.95 -3.06
C GLU A 167 -21.24 -5.99 -3.93
N ASP A 168 -22.48 -5.69 -4.30
CA ASP A 168 -23.32 -6.59 -5.12
C ASP A 168 -22.69 -6.94 -6.48
N HIS A 169 -21.84 -6.05 -7.02
CA HIS A 169 -21.13 -6.26 -8.27
C HIS A 169 -19.75 -6.93 -8.10
N GLY A 170 -19.39 -7.34 -6.88
CA GLY A 170 -18.16 -8.06 -6.56
C GLY A 170 -16.95 -7.19 -6.20
N GLY A 171 -17.03 -5.86 -6.35
CA GLY A 171 -15.95 -4.95 -5.98
C GLY A 171 -15.87 -4.70 -4.47
N LEU A 172 -14.77 -4.10 -4.00
CA LEU A 172 -14.59 -3.72 -2.61
C LEU A 172 -15.18 -2.34 -2.32
N GLY A 173 -16.14 -2.30 -1.39
CA GLY A 173 -16.76 -1.09 -0.87
C GLY A 173 -16.24 -0.71 0.51
N MET A 174 -16.43 0.56 0.88
CA MET A 174 -16.05 1.14 2.17
C MET A 174 -17.23 1.86 2.81
N ASN A 175 -17.40 1.70 4.12
CA ASN A 175 -18.21 2.57 4.95
C ASN A 175 -17.28 3.63 5.61
N PRO A 176 -17.27 4.89 5.12
CA PRO A 176 -16.31 5.89 5.59
C PRO A 176 -16.50 6.24 7.07
N GLU A 177 -17.73 6.45 7.53
CA GLU A 177 -18.02 6.77 8.93
C GLU A 177 -17.46 5.70 9.87
N ARG A 178 -17.64 4.43 9.50
CA ARG A 178 -17.11 3.31 10.27
C ARG A 178 -15.59 3.22 10.19
N CYS A 179 -14.99 3.54 9.04
CA CYS A 179 -13.54 3.55 8.89
C CYS A 179 -12.92 4.61 9.83
N ASP A 180 -13.49 5.81 9.87
CA ASP A 180 -13.02 6.91 10.72
C ASP A 180 -13.15 6.58 12.23
N GLU A 181 -14.27 5.96 12.62
CA GLU A 181 -14.47 5.46 13.98
C GLU A 181 -13.41 4.42 14.36
N LEU A 182 -13.18 3.43 13.49
CA LEU A 182 -12.17 2.39 13.72
C LEU A 182 -10.78 2.97 13.78
N HIS A 183 -10.44 3.92 12.91
CA HIS A 183 -9.13 4.55 12.87
C HIS A 183 -8.85 5.25 14.21
N SER A 184 -9.83 6.02 14.70
CA SER A 184 -9.75 6.70 15.98
C SER A 184 -9.63 5.72 17.16
N GLU A 185 -10.35 4.60 17.15
CA GLU A 185 -10.26 3.57 18.19
C GLU A 185 -8.93 2.80 18.15
N PHE A 186 -8.40 2.53 16.96
CA PHE A 186 -7.24 1.66 16.76
C PHE A 186 -5.91 2.37 17.05
N PHE A 187 -5.86 3.68 16.82
CA PHE A 187 -4.65 4.51 16.98
C PHE A 187 -4.70 5.49 18.16
N ALA A 188 -5.74 5.44 19.00
CA ALA A 188 -5.79 6.14 20.30
C ALA A 188 -4.79 5.56 21.32
#